data_AF-A0A2R4JS82-F1
#
_entry.id   AF-A0A2R4JS82-F1
#
_cell.length_a   1.000
_cell.length_b   1.000
_cell.length_c   1.000
_cell.angle_alpha   90.00
_cell.angle_beta   90.00
_cell.angle_gamma   90.00
#
_symmetry.space_group_name_H-M   'P 1'
#
loop_
_entity.id
_entity.type
_entity.pdbx_description
1 polymer ?
#
loop_
_entity_poly.entity_id
_entity_poly.type
_entity_poly.pdbx_seq_one_letter_code
_entity_poly.pdbx_strand_id
1 'polypeptide(L)'
;MTDEAYLFLLDDASAALGVAPSAVGDLACMATPAVQAWLDAQGIPAASPRLRLLPPEERGAVPKGAERLPVPLSDEELSRVRHGLAPASLAQVEEDLLAYRDCTDGRDGLIGRALAAGVPPHRVVELTGVDPAAVTAASGER
;
A
#
# COMPACT_ATOMS: atom_id res chain seq x y z
N MET A 1 1.53 17.55 -5.54
CA MET A 1 0.24 17.39 -4.83
C MET A 1 0.43 16.25 -3.85
N THR A 2 0.16 16.47 -2.56
CA THR A 2 0.33 15.44 -1.53
C THR A 2 -0.83 14.46 -1.65
N ASP A 3 -0.53 13.22 -2.04
CA ASP A 3 -1.53 12.18 -2.16
C ASP A 3 -1.76 11.60 -0.76
N GLU A 4 -2.82 12.03 -0.07
CA GLU A 4 -3.03 11.67 1.33
C GLU A 4 -3.70 10.28 1.41
N ALA A 5 -3.38 9.44 2.39
CA ALA A 5 -4.14 8.22 2.60
C ALA A 5 -5.41 8.51 3.42
N TYR A 6 -6.37 7.59 3.42
CA TYR A 6 -7.50 7.64 4.34
C TYR A 6 -7.31 6.63 5.46
N LEU A 7 -7.28 7.13 6.69
CA LEU A 7 -7.50 6.35 7.89
C LEU A 7 -9.01 6.33 8.14
N PHE A 8 -9.61 5.15 8.31
CA PHE A 8 -11.05 5.06 8.55
C PHE A 8 -11.38 3.92 9.50
N LEU A 9 -12.58 4.01 10.07
CA LEU A 9 -13.12 3.01 10.96
C LEU A 9 -14.07 2.08 10.22
N LEU A 10 -13.77 0.79 10.31
CA LEU A 10 -14.67 -0.26 9.90
C LEU A 10 -15.52 -0.73 11.08
N ASP A 11 -16.84 -0.69 10.87
CA ASP A 11 -17.82 -1.23 11.81
C ASP A 11 -17.62 -2.74 11.98
N ASP A 12 -17.32 -3.42 10.86
CA ASP A 12 -17.02 -4.84 10.81
C ASP A 12 -15.52 -5.10 10.52
N ALA A 13 -14.80 -5.61 11.52
CA ALA A 13 -13.36 -5.88 11.40
C ALA A 13 -13.03 -7.09 10.50
N SER A 14 -14.03 -7.90 10.10
CA SER A 14 -13.87 -9.05 9.20
C SER A 14 -13.90 -8.66 7.72
N ALA A 15 -14.31 -7.42 7.40
CA ALA A 15 -14.26 -6.91 6.05
C ALA A 15 -12.80 -6.83 5.54
N ALA A 16 -12.56 -7.41 4.36
CA ALA A 16 -11.28 -7.37 3.67
C ALA A 16 -11.04 -6.03 2.95
N LEU A 17 -11.27 -4.92 3.64
CA LEU A 17 -11.13 -3.57 3.09
C LEU A 17 -10.09 -2.79 3.90
N GLY A 18 -9.02 -2.34 3.24
CA GLY A 18 -7.94 -1.62 3.89
C GLY A 18 -6.97 -2.51 4.66
N VAL A 19 -5.81 -1.96 4.98
CA VAL A 19 -4.80 -2.63 5.82
C VAL A 19 -4.88 -2.09 7.25
N ALA A 20 -4.74 -2.96 8.23
CA ALA A 20 -4.65 -2.52 9.63
C ALA A 20 -3.35 -1.73 9.82
N PRO A 21 -3.36 -0.52 10.40
CA PRO A 21 -2.14 0.26 10.67
C PRO A 21 -1.08 -0.57 11.41
N SER A 22 -1.50 -1.39 12.37
CA SER A 22 -0.62 -2.29 13.13
C SER A 22 0.07 -3.37 12.28
N ALA A 23 -0.49 -3.72 11.11
CA ALA A 23 0.13 -4.66 10.16
C ALA A 23 1.10 -3.95 9.19
N VAL A 24 0.91 -2.66 8.92
CA VAL A 24 1.84 -1.84 8.13
C VAL A 24 3.13 -1.54 8.92
N GLY A 25 3.01 -1.47 10.24
CA GLY A 25 4.11 -1.18 11.16
C GLY A 25 4.07 0.27 11.66
N ASP A 26 5.24 0.83 11.95
CA ASP A 26 5.35 2.20 12.45
C ASP A 26 5.00 3.20 11.34
N LEU A 27 3.97 4.00 11.60
CA LEU A 27 3.46 5.04 10.72
C LEU A 27 3.62 6.39 11.43
N ALA A 28 4.42 7.28 10.86
CA ALA A 28 4.70 8.59 11.44
C ALA A 28 3.41 9.42 11.59
N CYS A 29 2.45 9.21 10.69
CA CYS A 29 1.15 9.88 10.75
C CYS A 29 0.39 9.56 12.05
N MET A 30 0.57 8.37 12.64
CA MET A 30 -0.14 7.96 13.86
C MET A 30 0.28 8.78 15.08
N ALA A 31 1.51 9.32 15.10
CA ALA A 31 2.00 10.18 16.17
C ALA A 31 1.56 11.65 16.00
N THR A 32 0.89 12.00 14.90
CA THR A 32 0.48 13.39 14.64
C THR A 32 -0.70 13.79 15.52
N PRO A 33 -0.77 15.06 15.98
CA PRO A 33 -1.84 15.53 16.84
C PRO A 33 -3.23 15.44 16.18
N ALA A 34 -3.31 15.56 14.86
CA ALA A 34 -4.57 15.41 14.12
C ALA A 34 -5.11 13.98 14.21
N VAL A 35 -4.24 12.97 14.04
CA VAL A 35 -4.64 11.57 14.15
C VAL A 35 -4.97 11.21 15.59
N GLN A 36 -4.16 11.65 16.55
CA GLN A 36 -4.42 11.40 17.98
C GLN A 36 -5.76 12.00 18.42
N ALA A 37 -6.05 13.25 18.05
CA ALA A 37 -7.32 13.91 18.37
C ALA A 37 -8.53 13.20 17.73
N TRP A 38 -8.37 12.70 16.50
CA TRP A 38 -9.43 11.93 15.84
C TRP A 38 -9.64 10.58 16.53
N LEU A 39 -8.58 9.84 16.85
CA LEU A 39 -8.68 8.56 17.60
C LEU A 39 -9.37 8.75 18.95
N ASP A 40 -9.04 9.83 19.67
CA ASP A 40 -9.67 10.19 20.95
C ASP A 40 -11.16 10.52 20.78
N ALA A 41 -11.53 11.30 19.75
CA ALA A 41 -12.92 11.60 19.43
C ALA A 41 -13.77 10.36 19.12
N GLN A 42 -13.14 9.32 18.55
CA GLN A 42 -13.78 8.03 18.29
C GLN A 42 -13.71 7.06 19.47
N GLY A 43 -12.94 7.39 20.52
CA GLY A 43 -12.77 6.55 21.72
C GLY A 43 -12.04 5.24 21.45
N ILE A 44 -11.12 5.21 20.49
CA ILE A 44 -10.41 3.99 20.07
C ILE A 44 -8.89 4.12 20.21
N PRO A 45 -8.18 3.04 20.61
CA PRO A 45 -6.74 3.04 20.58
C PRO A 45 -6.18 2.92 19.15
N ALA A 46 -4.98 3.45 18.92
CA ALA A 46 -4.22 3.33 17.67
C ALA A 46 -3.99 1.87 17.21
N ALA A 47 -3.98 0.92 18.15
CA ALA A 47 -3.82 -0.51 17.87
C ALA A 47 -5.16 -1.23 17.61
N SER A 48 -6.26 -0.49 17.41
CA SER A 48 -7.57 -1.09 17.20
C SER A 48 -7.62 -1.89 15.90
N PRO A 49 -8.12 -3.14 15.93
CA PRO A 49 -8.29 -3.95 14.71
C PRO A 49 -9.36 -3.40 13.75
N ARG A 50 -10.18 -2.46 14.22
CA ARG A 50 -11.19 -1.73 13.41
C ARG A 50 -10.61 -0.59 12.59
N LEU A 51 -9.39 -0.14 12.91
CA LEU A 51 -8.72 0.89 12.13
C LEU A 51 -8.20 0.27 10.85
N ARG A 52 -8.52 0.90 9.73
CA ARG A 52 -8.05 0.52 8.41
C ARG A 52 -7.50 1.72 7.69
N LEU A 53 -6.50 1.46 6.87
CA LEU A 53 -5.79 2.44 6.08
C LEU A 53 -5.96 2.08 4.60
N LEU A 54 -6.26 3.09 3.78
CA LEU A 54 -6.37 2.96 2.34
C LEU A 54 -5.49 3.99 1.64
N PRO A 55 -4.80 3.60 0.56
CA PRO A 55 -4.07 4.51 -0.27
C PRO A 55 -5.04 5.48 -0.98
N PRO A 56 -4.52 6.63 -1.40
CA PRO A 56 -5.27 7.67 -2.11
C PRO A 56 -6.07 7.16 -3.32
N GLU A 57 -5.52 6.21 -4.07
CA GLU A 57 -6.20 5.60 -5.23
C GLU A 57 -7.49 4.82 -4.85
N GLU A 58 -7.54 4.21 -3.66
CA GLU A 58 -8.64 3.35 -3.20
C GLU A 58 -9.61 4.07 -2.25
N ARG A 59 -9.46 5.39 -2.05
CA ARG A 59 -10.34 6.20 -1.18
C ARG A 59 -11.83 6.06 -1.54
N GLY A 60 -12.15 5.74 -2.80
CA GLY A 60 -13.52 5.53 -3.28
C GLY A 60 -14.20 4.27 -2.72
N ALA A 61 -13.42 3.31 -2.21
CA ALA A 61 -13.93 2.09 -1.59
C ALA A 61 -14.39 2.31 -0.13
N VAL A 62 -14.05 3.46 0.47
CA VAL A 62 -14.50 3.79 1.84
C VAL A 62 -16.03 3.98 1.87
N PRO A 63 -16.75 3.28 2.77
CA PRO A 63 -18.19 3.49 2.91
C PRO A 63 -18.52 4.95 3.23
N LYS A 64 -19.54 5.52 2.56
CA LYS A 64 -19.90 6.94 2.73
C LYS A 64 -20.28 7.34 4.17
N GLY A 65 -20.68 6.39 5.00
CA GLY A 65 -21.02 6.59 6.42
C GLY A 65 -19.92 6.18 7.41
N ALA A 66 -18.75 5.75 6.92
CA ALA A 66 -17.63 5.43 7.80
C ALA A 66 -16.87 6.70 8.19
N GLU A 67 -16.50 6.79 9.47
CA GLU A 67 -15.63 7.85 9.96
C GLU A 67 -14.26 7.71 9.30
N ARG A 68 -13.81 8.77 8.62
CA ARG A 68 -12.56 8.80 7.86
C ARG A 68 -11.80 10.09 8.10
N LEU A 69 -10.48 9.98 8.09
CA LEU A 69 -9.54 11.06 8.28
C LEU A 69 -8.47 11.00 7.18
N PRO A 70 -8.25 12.08 6.41
CA PRO A 70 -7.09 12.19 5.54
C PRO A 70 -5.81 12.28 6.37
N VAL A 71 -4.83 11.42 6.07
CA VAL A 71 -3.54 11.38 6.75
C VAL A 71 -2.40 11.50 5.73
N PRO A 72 -1.39 12.35 5.99
CA PRO A 72 -0.22 12.42 5.13
C PRO A 72 0.61 11.16 5.34
N LEU A 73 0.89 10.45 4.26
CA LEU A 73 1.84 9.34 4.26
C LEU A 73 3.02 9.67 3.34
N SER A 74 4.19 9.22 3.75
CA SER A 74 5.39 9.22 2.92
C SER A 74 5.30 8.12 1.85
N ASP A 75 6.13 8.22 0.81
CA ASP A 75 6.18 7.23 -0.27
C ASP A 75 6.46 5.80 0.24
N GLU A 76 7.38 5.67 1.20
CA GLU A 76 7.67 4.39 1.86
C GLU A 76 6.47 3.82 2.62
N GLU A 77 5.73 4.67 3.33
CA GLU A 77 4.54 4.27 4.09
C GLU A 77 3.42 3.84 3.12
N LEU A 78 3.18 4.61 2.05
CA LEU A 78 2.25 4.27 0.98
C LEU A 78 2.61 2.93 0.33
N SER A 79 3.89 2.70 0.08
CA SER A 79 4.36 1.44 -0.50
C SER A 79 4.01 0.25 0.39
N ARG A 80 4.25 0.35 1.71
CA ARG A 80 3.87 -0.71 2.67
C ARG A 80 2.36 -0.95 2.72
N VAL A 81 1.55 0.10 2.58
CA VAL A 81 0.09 0.01 2.60
C VAL A 81 -0.44 -0.68 1.35
N ARG A 82 0.05 -0.27 0.18
CA ARG A 82 -0.28 -0.92 -1.10
C ARG A 82 0.10 -2.39 -1.07
N HIS A 83 1.26 -2.69 -0.49
CA HIS A 83 1.72 -4.06 -0.31
C HIS A 83 0.80 -4.90 0.58
N GLY A 84 0.33 -4.36 1.70
CA GLY A 84 -0.61 -5.07 2.56
C GLY A 84 -2.00 -5.27 1.94
N LEU A 85 -2.37 -4.43 0.97
CA LEU A 85 -3.62 -4.55 0.20
C LEU A 85 -3.52 -5.55 -0.93
N ALA A 86 -2.31 -5.78 -1.43
CA ALA A 86 -2.05 -6.78 -2.44
C ALA A 86 -2.47 -8.17 -1.93
N PRO A 87 -3.13 -9.00 -2.75
CA PRO A 87 -3.31 -10.41 -2.41
C PRO A 87 -1.95 -11.04 -2.10
N ALA A 88 -1.86 -11.96 -1.15
CA ALA A 88 -0.59 -12.50 -0.64
C ALA A 88 0.37 -12.99 -1.74
N SER A 89 -0.16 -13.47 -2.88
CA SER A 89 0.65 -13.85 -4.06
C SER A 89 1.32 -12.67 -4.76
N LEU A 90 0.74 -11.47 -4.71
CA LEU A 90 1.28 -10.23 -5.27
C LEU A 90 2.22 -9.55 -4.29
N ALA A 91 1.90 -9.57 -2.99
CA ALA A 91 2.80 -9.11 -1.93
C ALA A 91 4.16 -9.83 -1.99
N GLN A 92 4.18 -11.18 -2.03
CA GLN A 92 5.43 -11.92 -2.13
C GLN A 92 6.28 -11.52 -3.34
N VAL A 93 5.65 -11.22 -4.48
CA VAL A 93 6.38 -10.82 -5.69
C VAL A 93 6.91 -9.40 -5.62
N GLU A 94 6.22 -8.47 -4.95
CA GLU A 94 6.75 -7.13 -4.68
C GLU A 94 7.96 -7.17 -3.72
N GLU A 95 7.94 -8.03 -2.69
CA GLU A 95 9.10 -8.21 -1.80
C GLU A 95 10.31 -8.77 -2.57
N ASP A 96 10.09 -9.78 -3.42
CA ASP A 96 11.14 -10.31 -4.29
C ASP A 96 11.71 -9.20 -5.20
N LEU A 97 10.87 -8.33 -5.79
CA LEU A 97 11.31 -7.20 -6.62
C LEU A 97 12.16 -6.18 -5.85
N LEU A 98 11.75 -5.85 -4.62
CA LEU A 98 12.49 -4.96 -3.71
C LEU A 98 13.86 -5.56 -3.34
N ALA A 99 13.90 -6.85 -3.00
CA ALA A 99 15.13 -7.55 -2.65
C ALA A 99 16.09 -7.68 -3.84
N TYR A 100 15.56 -7.83 -5.06
CA TYR A 100 16.35 -7.90 -6.30
C TYR A 100 16.83 -6.55 -6.83
N ARG A 101 16.45 -5.42 -6.21
CA ARG A 101 16.95 -4.10 -6.60
C ARG A 101 18.48 -4.04 -6.58
N ASP A 102 19.12 -4.71 -5.64
CA ASP A 102 20.58 -4.79 -5.49
C ASP A 102 21.25 -5.90 -6.32
N CYS A 103 20.48 -6.73 -7.07
CA CYS A 103 21.01 -7.78 -7.95
C CYS A 103 20.52 -7.61 -9.40
N THR A 104 21.46 -7.50 -10.34
CA THR A 104 21.18 -7.38 -11.78
C THR A 104 20.85 -8.71 -12.46
N ASP A 105 21.22 -9.83 -11.86
CA ASP A 105 21.12 -11.15 -12.50
C ASP A 105 19.69 -11.72 -12.39
N GLY A 106 19.05 -12.09 -13.50
CA GLY A 106 17.69 -12.68 -13.48
C GLY A 106 16.53 -11.69 -13.31
N ARG A 107 16.80 -10.38 -13.35
CA ARG A 107 15.81 -9.31 -13.16
C ARG A 107 14.64 -9.34 -14.16
N ASP A 108 14.90 -9.55 -15.45
CA ASP A 108 13.84 -9.59 -16.47
C ASP A 108 12.83 -10.73 -16.23
N GLY A 109 13.29 -11.87 -15.72
CA GLY A 109 12.44 -12.99 -15.37
C GLY A 109 11.54 -12.69 -14.16
N LEU A 110 12.02 -11.89 -13.22
CA LEU A 110 11.25 -11.46 -12.06
C LEU A 110 10.21 -10.39 -12.44
N ILE A 111 10.58 -9.44 -13.31
CA ILE A 111 9.66 -8.45 -13.88
C ILE A 111 8.52 -9.15 -14.63
N GLY A 112 8.84 -10.13 -15.49
CA GLY A 112 7.83 -10.91 -16.20
C GLY A 112 6.87 -11.66 -15.26
N ARG A 113 7.39 -12.22 -14.15
CA ARG A 113 6.55 -12.86 -13.11
C ARG A 113 5.67 -11.87 -12.37
N ALA A 114 6.16 -10.67 -12.07
CA ALA A 114 5.38 -9.61 -11.43
C ALA A 114 4.21 -9.16 -12.29
N LEU A 115 4.47 -8.95 -13.58
CA LEU A 115 3.44 -8.57 -14.55
C LEU A 115 2.41 -9.69 -14.71
N ALA A 116 2.85 -10.95 -14.82
CA ALA A 116 1.95 -12.12 -14.87
C ALA A 116 1.13 -12.32 -13.58
N ALA A 117 1.65 -11.87 -12.43
CA ALA A 117 0.95 -11.86 -11.15
C ALA A 117 -0.04 -10.69 -11.00
N GLY A 118 -0.10 -9.77 -11.98
CA GLY A 118 -1.00 -8.62 -11.99
C GLY A 118 -0.43 -7.35 -11.36
N VAL A 119 0.88 -7.28 -11.10
CA VAL A 119 1.53 -6.03 -10.68
C VAL A 119 1.53 -5.06 -11.87
N PRO A 120 1.01 -3.84 -11.72
CA PRO A 120 0.96 -2.91 -12.84
C PRO A 120 2.37 -2.39 -13.21
N PRO A 121 2.65 -2.07 -14.49
CA PRO A 121 4.00 -1.75 -14.96
C PRO A 121 4.66 -0.56 -14.25
N HIS A 122 3.87 0.48 -13.95
CA HIS A 122 4.36 1.66 -13.21
C HIS A 122 4.85 1.28 -11.80
N ARG A 123 4.22 0.30 -11.16
CA ARG A 123 4.57 -0.19 -9.83
C ARG A 123 5.87 -0.99 -9.85
N VAL A 124 6.09 -1.79 -10.91
CA VAL A 124 7.37 -2.48 -11.10
C VAL A 124 8.51 -1.47 -11.20
N VAL A 125 8.34 -0.41 -12.00
CA VAL A 125 9.34 0.67 -12.14
C VAL A 125 9.63 1.34 -10.79
N GLU A 126 8.60 1.68 -10.01
CA GLU A 126 8.76 2.26 -8.67
C GLU A 126 9.58 1.35 -7.74
N LEU A 127 9.29 0.05 -7.71
CA LEU A 127 9.89 -0.90 -6.78
C LEU A 127 11.32 -1.29 -7.14
N THR A 128 11.60 -1.42 -8.44
CA THR A 128 12.88 -1.93 -8.93
C THR A 128 13.83 -0.83 -9.40
N GLY A 129 13.32 0.37 -9.70
CA GLY A 129 14.08 1.47 -10.29
C GLY A 129 14.54 1.23 -11.73
N VAL A 130 14.01 0.22 -12.44
CA VAL A 130 14.36 -0.02 -13.85
C VAL A 130 13.63 0.94 -14.79
N ASP A 131 14.22 1.17 -15.95
CA ASP A 131 13.61 1.99 -16.99
C ASP A 131 12.25 1.40 -17.43
N PRO A 132 11.20 2.23 -17.58
CA PRO A 132 9.89 1.77 -18.05
C PRO A 132 9.96 1.02 -19.39
N ALA A 133 10.90 1.34 -20.28
CA ALA A 133 11.07 0.60 -21.53
C ALA A 133 11.54 -0.85 -21.31
N ALA A 134 12.35 -1.10 -20.27
CA ALA A 134 12.78 -2.45 -19.90
C ALA A 134 11.60 -3.26 -19.33
N VAL A 135 10.73 -2.63 -18.55
CA VAL A 135 9.50 -3.27 -18.02
C VAL A 135 8.52 -3.61 -19.15
N THR A 136 8.37 -2.73 -20.15
CA THR A 136 7.55 -3.01 -21.35
C THR A 136 8.14 -4.14 -22.19
N ALA A 137 9.46 -4.16 -22.39
CA ALA A 137 10.14 -5.24 -23.12
C ALA A 137 9.96 -6.61 -22.44
N ALA A 138 9.98 -6.64 -21.10
CA ALA A 138 9.75 -7.85 -20.30
C ALA A 138 8.27 -8.26 -20.23
N SER A 139 7.33 -7.34 -20.46
CA SER A 139 5.88 -7.63 -20.54
C SER A 139 5.51 -8.45 -21.78
N GLY A 140 6.40 -8.54 -22.78
CA GLY A 140 6.12 -9.27 -24.01
C GLY A 140 5.03 -8.60 -24.85
N GLU A 141 5.17 -7.31 -25.15
CA GLU A 141 4.50 -6.76 -26.33
C GLU A 141 5.27 -7.24 -27.58
N ARG A 142 4.69 -8.20 -28.29
CA ARG A 142 5.00 -8.49 -29.69
C ARG A 142 3.99 -7.80 -30.58
#